data_AF-A0A8S2JW86-F1
#
_entry.id   AF-A0A8S2JW86-F1
#
_cell.length_a   1.000
_cell.length_b   1.000
_cell.length_c   1.000
_cell.angle_alpha   90.00
_cell.angle_beta   90.00
_cell.angle_gamma   90.00
#
_symmetry.space_group_name_H-M   'P 1'
#
loop_
_entity.id
_entity.type
_entity.pdbx_description
1 polymer ?
#
loop_
_entity_poly.entity_id
_entity_poly.type
_entity_poly.pdbx_seq_one_letter_code
_entity_poly.pdbx_strand_id
1 'polypeptide(L)'
;NSTHSTKTNCNELSKCHRFLQFTSEEEHPITHTLPFIGVLIQRQSGQVLTSSNETVYGVWNTTAGSDSNPASNGTGIGKYSLGKGPYTVFDKNTNTKYVNFGNCNNTTTGSPNCAQKTGLYLTLKRGASLLVAFQLATADSFPQRDPLQITIEGSNNNSTELTRGSSWTLLYKGSSGISINQTRLTYGSIQWLLQNSEWYASYRFLVNLAMNNGTNIPFIQYSEVALFGY
;
A
#
# COMPACT_ATOMS: atom_id res chain seq x y z
N ASN A 1 27.50 11.72 -55.54
CA ASN A 1 28.42 10.66 -56.00
C ASN A 1 29.65 10.61 -55.12
N SER A 2 29.72 9.59 -54.26
CA SER A 2 30.92 8.91 -53.76
C SER A 2 30.62 8.38 -52.36
N THR A 3 30.47 7.07 -52.28
CA THR A 3 30.27 6.24 -51.10
C THR A 3 31.58 5.95 -50.39
N HIS A 4 31.57 5.88 -49.06
CA HIS A 4 32.36 4.86 -48.36
C HIS A 4 31.62 4.34 -47.13
N SER A 5 31.44 3.01 -47.12
CA SER A 5 30.99 2.19 -46.00
C SER A 5 32.20 1.43 -45.48
N THR A 6 32.34 1.31 -44.17
CA THR A 6 32.86 0.09 -43.54
C THR A 6 32.14 -0.15 -42.21
N LYS A 7 31.58 -1.35 -42.09
CA LYS A 7 31.03 -1.94 -40.86
C LYS A 7 32.19 -2.33 -39.93
N THR A 8 31.98 -2.27 -38.62
CA THR A 8 32.70 -3.15 -37.69
C THR A 8 31.78 -3.61 -36.57
N ASN A 9 31.77 -4.93 -36.40
CA ASN A 9 30.99 -5.74 -35.48
C ASN A 9 31.15 -5.32 -34.01
N CYS A 10 30.05 -5.33 -33.26
CA CYS A 10 30.07 -5.39 -31.81
C CYS A 10 30.01 -6.86 -31.37
N ASN A 11 31.08 -7.35 -30.74
CA ASN A 11 31.07 -8.59 -29.94
C ASN A 11 31.63 -8.26 -28.55
N GLU A 12 30.88 -8.69 -27.53
CA GLU A 12 31.28 -9.00 -26.14
C GLU A 12 31.79 -7.88 -25.20
N LEU A 13 30.99 -7.67 -24.14
CA LEU A 13 31.35 -7.30 -22.75
C LEU A 13 32.44 -6.23 -22.51
N SER A 14 32.04 -4.95 -22.37
CA SER A 14 32.30 -4.12 -21.17
C SER A 14 32.05 -2.62 -21.40
N LYS A 15 31.35 -1.99 -20.44
CA LYS A 15 31.45 -0.58 -20.01
C LYS A 15 31.32 0.54 -21.07
N CYS A 16 30.11 1.09 -21.20
CA CYS A 16 29.94 2.50 -21.54
C CYS A 16 30.03 3.36 -20.26
N HIS A 17 31.24 3.72 -19.86
CA HIS A 17 31.48 4.89 -18.99
C HIS A 17 32.29 5.89 -19.81
N ARG A 18 31.66 7.01 -20.18
CA ARG A 18 32.30 8.11 -20.89
C ARG A 18 33.08 8.93 -19.86
N PHE A 19 34.39 8.65 -19.71
CA PHE A 19 35.34 9.52 -19.02
C PHE A 19 35.74 10.64 -19.98
N LEU A 20 35.44 11.89 -19.63
CA LEU A 20 36.05 13.06 -20.26
C LEU A 20 37.32 13.39 -19.46
N GLN A 21 38.49 13.16 -20.04
CA GLN A 21 39.74 13.75 -19.58
C GLN A 21 39.78 15.22 -20.02
N PHE A 22 40.04 16.13 -19.08
CA PHE A 22 40.43 17.50 -19.40
C PHE A 22 41.93 17.65 -19.17
N THR A 23 42.64 17.99 -20.25
CA THR A 23 44.03 18.46 -20.25
C THR A 23 44.08 19.85 -19.64
N SER A 24 45.03 20.08 -18.72
CA SER A 24 45.29 21.38 -18.11
C SER A 24 46.13 22.25 -19.06
N GLU A 25 45.62 23.43 -19.41
CA GLU A 25 46.41 24.57 -19.87
C GLU A 25 45.93 25.85 -19.18
N GLU A 26 46.83 26.83 -19.20
CA GLU A 26 47.08 27.94 -18.29
C GLU A 26 46.06 29.10 -18.25
N GLU A 27 46.11 29.77 -17.08
CA GLU A 27 45.90 31.19 -16.76
C GLU A 27 44.52 31.91 -16.79
N HIS A 28 44.22 32.44 -15.60
CA HIS A 28 43.31 33.48 -15.08
C HIS A 28 42.94 34.72 -15.96
N PRO A 29 42.03 35.64 -15.52
CA PRO A 29 40.90 35.53 -14.56
C PRO A 29 39.61 36.29 -14.99
N ILE A 30 38.61 36.26 -14.08
CA ILE A 30 37.44 37.15 -13.92
C ILE A 30 36.15 36.68 -14.61
N THR A 31 35.22 36.14 -13.82
CA THR A 31 33.79 36.37 -13.99
C THR A 31 33.03 35.98 -12.72
N HIS A 32 32.01 36.78 -12.42
CA HIS A 32 31.10 36.68 -11.29
C HIS A 32 30.62 35.24 -11.02
N THR A 33 30.87 34.74 -9.82
CA THR A 33 30.22 33.53 -9.29
C THR A 33 28.81 33.89 -8.82
N LEU A 34 27.81 33.58 -9.66
CA LEU A 34 26.45 33.38 -9.16
C LEU A 34 26.48 32.19 -8.19
N PRO A 35 25.88 32.28 -6.99
CA PRO A 35 25.77 31.10 -6.14
C PRO A 35 24.85 30.11 -6.86
N PHE A 36 25.42 28.98 -7.28
CA PHE A 36 24.64 27.78 -7.55
C PHE A 36 23.94 27.42 -6.24
N ILE A 37 22.70 27.87 -6.08
CA ILE A 37 21.79 27.35 -5.07
C ILE A 37 21.45 25.93 -5.54
N GLY A 38 22.34 25.00 -5.20
CA GLY A 38 21.99 23.59 -5.16
C GLY A 38 20.92 23.43 -4.11
N VAL A 39 19.65 23.47 -4.53
CA VAL A 39 18.54 23.02 -3.71
C VAL A 39 18.75 21.52 -3.52
N LEU A 40 19.43 21.17 -2.43
CA LEU A 40 19.31 19.85 -1.82
C LEU A 40 17.84 19.71 -1.45
N ILE A 41 17.05 19.08 -2.31
CA ILE A 41 15.76 18.53 -1.91
C ILE A 41 16.10 17.43 -0.90
N GLN A 42 16.13 17.81 0.38
CA GLN A 42 16.03 16.87 1.48
C GLN A 42 14.80 16.01 1.17
N ARG A 43 15.00 14.72 0.86
CA ARG A 43 13.90 13.75 0.90
C ARG A 43 13.44 13.73 2.35
N GLN A 44 12.43 14.54 2.68
CA GLN A 44 11.74 14.43 3.96
C GLN A 44 11.37 12.95 4.13
N SER A 45 11.83 12.35 5.22
CA SER A 45 11.44 10.99 5.56
C SER A 45 9.92 11.02 5.77
N GLY A 46 9.16 10.24 4.97
CA GLY A 46 7.70 10.22 5.07
C GLY A 46 7.25 9.98 6.50
N GLN A 47 6.28 10.76 6.96
CA GLN A 47 5.69 10.69 8.30
C GLN A 47 4.63 9.60 8.36
N VAL A 48 4.36 9.08 9.56
CA VAL A 48 3.18 8.24 9.80
C VAL A 48 1.92 9.10 9.65
N LEU A 49 0.99 8.67 8.81
CA LEU A 49 -0.22 9.42 8.47
C LEU A 49 -1.38 9.21 9.46
N THR A 50 -1.33 8.16 10.29
CA THR A 50 -2.41 7.77 11.18
C THR A 50 -2.03 7.84 12.66
N SER A 51 -3.04 8.06 13.49
CA SER A 51 -2.94 8.01 14.95
C SER A 51 -3.79 6.87 15.52
N SER A 52 -3.62 6.55 16.81
CA SER A 52 -4.49 5.57 17.49
C SER A 52 -5.93 6.06 17.71
N ASN A 53 -6.25 7.27 17.27
CA ASN A 53 -7.59 7.85 17.35
C ASN A 53 -8.29 7.87 15.99
N GLU A 54 -7.79 7.22 14.93
CA GLU A 54 -8.51 7.19 13.66
C GLU A 54 -9.89 6.53 13.80
N THR A 55 -10.90 7.08 13.12
CA THR A 55 -12.18 6.39 12.96
C THR A 55 -12.11 5.55 11.71
N VAL A 56 -12.19 4.22 11.86
CA VAL A 56 -12.01 3.26 10.77
C VAL A 56 -13.29 2.46 10.57
N TYR A 57 -13.67 2.28 9.31
CA TYR A 57 -14.87 1.55 8.92
C TYR A 57 -14.48 0.28 8.18
N GLY A 58 -15.02 -0.86 8.62
CA GLY A 58 -14.86 -2.13 7.91
C GLY A 58 -15.81 -2.18 6.72
N VAL A 59 -15.37 -2.78 5.62
CA VAL A 59 -16.20 -2.99 4.42
C VAL A 59 -16.10 -4.41 3.88
N TRP A 60 -17.11 -4.82 3.12
CA TRP A 60 -17.16 -6.12 2.46
C TRP A 60 -17.93 -6.08 1.14
N ASN A 61 -17.91 -7.21 0.42
CA ASN A 61 -18.52 -7.40 -0.90
C ASN A 61 -18.11 -6.33 -1.92
N THR A 62 -16.82 -6.00 -1.96
CA THR A 62 -16.31 -4.94 -2.82
C THR A 62 -14.97 -5.30 -3.43
N THR A 63 -14.67 -4.65 -4.54
CA THR A 63 -13.40 -4.66 -5.25
C THR A 63 -13.07 -3.23 -5.67
N ALA A 64 -11.84 -2.97 -6.10
CA ALA A 64 -11.45 -1.63 -6.57
C ALA A 64 -12.44 -1.07 -7.61
N GLY A 65 -12.80 0.20 -7.47
CA GLY A 65 -13.78 0.92 -8.28
C GLY A 65 -15.25 0.54 -8.04
N SER A 66 -15.55 -0.42 -7.15
CA SER A 66 -16.90 -0.90 -6.90
C SER A 66 -17.49 -0.36 -5.60
N ASP A 67 -18.82 -0.37 -5.52
CA ASP A 67 -19.56 -0.07 -4.29
C ASP A 67 -19.18 -1.07 -3.19
N SER A 68 -19.36 -0.64 -1.95
CA SER A 68 -19.01 -1.41 -0.77
C SER A 68 -20.12 -1.43 0.26
N ASN A 69 -20.28 -2.57 0.91
CA ASN A 69 -21.21 -2.73 2.02
C ASN A 69 -20.47 -2.50 3.34
N PRO A 70 -21.08 -1.78 4.30
CA PRO A 70 -20.49 -1.63 5.63
C PRO A 70 -20.44 -2.99 6.33
N ALA A 71 -19.29 -3.30 6.94
CA ALA A 71 -19.15 -4.43 7.84
C ALA A 71 -19.71 -4.08 9.22
N SER A 72 -20.20 -5.07 9.94
CA SER A 72 -20.82 -4.88 11.27
C SER A 72 -20.38 -5.95 12.27
N ASN A 73 -20.62 -5.71 13.56
CA ASN A 73 -20.24 -6.66 14.60
C ASN A 73 -20.99 -8.00 14.44
N GLY A 74 -20.27 -9.12 14.55
CA GLY A 74 -20.80 -10.48 14.49
C GLY A 74 -19.78 -11.53 13.99
N THR A 75 -20.25 -12.73 13.67
CA THR A 75 -19.42 -13.86 13.20
C THR A 75 -19.88 -14.43 11.85
N GLY A 76 -20.67 -13.64 11.11
CA GLY A 76 -21.30 -14.03 9.84
C GLY A 76 -20.75 -13.27 8.64
N ILE A 77 -21.42 -13.45 7.50
CA ILE A 77 -21.13 -12.74 6.25
C ILE A 77 -21.12 -11.22 6.49
N GLY A 78 -20.08 -10.55 6.00
CA GLY A 78 -19.91 -9.11 6.15
C GLY A 78 -19.75 -8.64 7.59
N LYS A 79 -19.28 -9.51 8.49
CA LYS A 79 -19.08 -9.17 9.90
C LYS A 79 -17.61 -9.10 10.30
N TYR A 80 -17.38 -8.54 11.47
CA TYR A 80 -16.15 -8.65 12.25
C TYR A 80 -16.49 -9.03 13.69
N SER A 81 -15.63 -9.84 14.33
CA SER A 81 -15.90 -10.30 15.69
C SER A 81 -15.74 -9.16 16.71
N LEU A 82 -16.49 -9.25 17.82
CA LEU A 82 -16.34 -8.35 18.95
C LEU A 82 -14.88 -8.31 19.44
N GLY A 83 -14.36 -7.12 19.72
CA GLY A 83 -12.95 -6.89 20.10
C GLY A 83 -11.95 -6.99 18.95
N LYS A 84 -12.40 -7.30 17.72
CA LYS A 84 -11.56 -7.52 16.54
C LYS A 84 -12.08 -6.75 15.32
N GLY A 85 -12.62 -5.56 15.58
CA GLY A 85 -13.19 -4.68 14.57
C GLY A 85 -12.14 -3.80 13.89
N PRO A 86 -12.55 -2.95 12.93
CA PRO A 86 -11.64 -2.12 12.15
C PRO A 86 -10.85 -1.11 13.01
N TYR A 87 -11.32 -0.76 14.20
CA TYR A 87 -10.64 0.14 15.12
C TYR A 87 -9.30 -0.38 15.64
N THR A 88 -8.98 -1.67 15.47
CA THR A 88 -7.72 -2.24 15.95
C THR A 88 -6.55 -2.05 14.98
N VAL A 89 -6.76 -1.53 13.77
CA VAL A 89 -5.72 -1.54 12.71
C VAL A 89 -4.73 -0.38 12.76
N PHE A 90 -5.00 0.63 13.60
CA PHE A 90 -4.11 1.77 13.82
C PHE A 90 -3.88 2.00 15.32
N ASP A 91 -4.15 0.99 16.16
CA ASP A 91 -4.09 1.11 17.61
C ASP A 91 -2.64 1.03 18.15
N LYS A 92 -1.66 0.84 17.25
CA LYS A 92 -0.23 0.73 17.54
C LYS A 92 0.10 -0.49 18.39
N ASN A 93 -0.73 -1.54 18.32
CA ASN A 93 -0.54 -2.75 19.10
C ASN A 93 -0.67 -3.99 18.20
N THR A 94 0.45 -4.59 17.84
CA THR A 94 0.44 -5.81 17.01
C THR A 94 -0.23 -7.01 17.69
N ASN A 95 -0.53 -6.95 19.00
CA ASN A 95 -1.26 -8.00 19.74
C ASN A 95 -2.78 -7.97 19.56
N THR A 96 -3.35 -6.90 18.99
CA THR A 96 -4.76 -6.89 18.58
C THR A 96 -4.88 -7.37 17.14
N LYS A 97 -6.11 -7.58 16.66
CA LYS A 97 -6.33 -7.98 15.27
C LYS A 97 -7.68 -7.55 14.76
N TYR A 98 -7.71 -7.14 13.51
CA TYR A 98 -8.93 -7.01 12.75
C TYR A 98 -9.24 -8.35 12.08
N VAL A 99 -10.51 -8.75 12.11
CA VAL A 99 -11.03 -9.89 11.35
C VAL A 99 -12.20 -9.46 10.50
N ASN A 100 -12.31 -9.98 9.28
CA ASN A 100 -13.45 -9.67 8.41
C ASN A 100 -13.86 -10.91 7.60
N PHE A 101 -15.12 -11.31 7.74
CA PHE A 101 -15.68 -12.57 7.26
C PHE A 101 -16.10 -12.58 5.78
N GLY A 102 -16.02 -11.45 5.08
CA GLY A 102 -16.29 -11.38 3.64
C GLY A 102 -17.62 -12.03 3.26
N ASN A 103 -17.57 -13.00 2.35
CA ASN A 103 -18.76 -13.67 1.80
C ASN A 103 -19.07 -15.03 2.45
N CYS A 104 -18.41 -15.38 3.55
CA CYS A 104 -18.70 -16.60 4.31
C CYS A 104 -18.97 -16.29 5.78
N ASN A 105 -19.43 -17.30 6.52
CA ASN A 105 -19.58 -17.23 7.97
C ASN A 105 -18.69 -18.30 8.65
N ASN A 106 -18.68 -18.32 9.98
CA ASN A 106 -17.92 -19.29 10.77
C ASN A 106 -18.35 -20.77 10.61
N THR A 107 -19.51 -21.04 9.99
CA THR A 107 -20.03 -22.38 9.70
C THR A 107 -19.93 -22.78 8.23
N THR A 108 -19.78 -21.81 7.32
CA THR A 108 -19.58 -22.02 5.88
C THR A 108 -18.11 -22.31 5.63
N THR A 109 -17.73 -23.56 5.83
CA THR A 109 -16.45 -24.11 5.38
C THR A 109 -16.57 -24.52 3.91
N GLY A 110 -15.63 -24.16 3.05
CA GLY A 110 -15.52 -24.79 1.72
C GLY A 110 -15.25 -23.87 0.52
N SER A 111 -15.27 -22.55 0.67
CA SER A 111 -15.06 -21.64 -0.47
C SER A 111 -13.70 -20.93 -0.42
N PRO A 112 -12.88 -21.02 -1.48
CA PRO A 112 -11.58 -20.33 -1.54
C PRO A 112 -11.71 -18.81 -1.50
N ASN A 113 -12.89 -18.27 -1.79
CA ASN A 113 -13.14 -16.83 -1.90
C ASN A 113 -13.79 -16.23 -0.65
N CYS A 114 -13.92 -16.98 0.45
CA CYS A 114 -14.61 -16.56 1.66
C CYS A 114 -14.07 -15.25 2.26
N ALA A 115 -12.74 -15.18 2.40
CA ALA A 115 -12.03 -14.08 3.03
C ALA A 115 -11.80 -12.88 2.09
N GLN A 116 -12.04 -13.03 0.79
CA GLN A 116 -11.78 -11.98 -0.20
C GLN A 116 -12.87 -10.90 -0.18
N LYS A 117 -12.63 -9.80 -0.92
CA LYS A 117 -13.58 -8.68 -1.07
C LYS A 117 -13.93 -8.00 0.24
N THR A 118 -13.00 -8.05 1.19
CA THR A 118 -13.07 -7.43 2.50
C THR A 118 -12.11 -6.25 2.56
N GLY A 119 -12.27 -5.39 3.56
CA GLY A 119 -11.36 -4.28 3.69
C GLY A 119 -11.75 -3.33 4.80
N LEU A 120 -11.20 -2.13 4.67
CA LEU A 120 -11.52 -0.99 5.50
C LEU A 120 -11.39 0.30 4.69
N TYR A 121 -11.98 1.37 5.20
CA TYR A 121 -11.63 2.72 4.81
C TYR A 121 -11.59 3.64 6.03
N LEU A 122 -10.92 4.78 5.85
CA LEU A 122 -10.92 5.88 6.81
C LEU A 122 -10.80 7.21 6.08
N THR A 123 -11.25 8.26 6.75
CA THR A 123 -10.86 9.64 6.46
C THR A 123 -9.81 10.04 7.48
N LEU A 124 -8.63 10.47 7.02
CA LEU A 124 -7.53 10.83 7.88
C LEU A 124 -7.88 12.05 8.75
N LYS A 125 -7.71 11.94 10.07
CA LYS A 125 -7.94 13.07 10.99
C LYS A 125 -6.99 14.24 10.75
N ARG A 126 -5.80 14.00 10.20
CA ARG A 126 -4.81 15.04 9.85
C ARG A 126 -5.18 15.84 8.59
N GLY A 127 -6.27 15.48 7.91
CA GLY A 127 -6.64 16.05 6.61
C GLY A 127 -5.99 15.31 5.45
N ALA A 128 -6.12 15.88 4.25
CA ALA A 128 -5.54 15.28 3.04
C ALA A 128 -4.02 15.10 3.19
N SER A 129 -3.53 13.95 2.75
CA SER A 129 -2.11 13.60 2.81
C SER A 129 -1.70 12.93 1.50
N LEU A 130 -0.41 12.90 1.21
CA LEU A 130 0.14 12.13 0.10
C LEU A 130 0.63 10.79 0.62
N LEU A 131 -0.15 9.71 0.42
CA LEU A 131 0.28 8.34 0.74
C LEU A 131 1.35 7.86 -0.24
N VAL A 132 2.54 7.53 0.27
CA VAL A 132 3.68 7.05 -0.53
C VAL A 132 4.08 5.62 -0.23
N ALA A 133 3.77 5.11 0.96
CA ALA A 133 4.05 3.74 1.33
C ALA A 133 3.12 3.22 2.43
N PHE A 134 3.05 1.90 2.55
CA PHE A 134 2.35 1.23 3.64
C PHE A 134 3.09 -0.03 4.12
N GLN A 135 2.73 -0.49 5.32
CA GLN A 135 3.03 -1.82 5.84
C GLN A 135 1.80 -2.42 6.52
N LEU A 136 1.67 -3.74 6.46
CA LEU A 136 0.75 -4.49 7.31
C LEU A 136 1.53 -5.32 8.33
N ALA A 137 0.94 -5.53 9.49
CA ALA A 137 1.44 -6.50 10.47
C ALA A 137 0.56 -7.75 10.55
N THR A 138 1.21 -8.89 10.77
CA THR A 138 0.54 -10.17 10.95
C THR A 138 -0.20 -10.23 12.28
N ALA A 139 -1.29 -10.98 12.32
CA ALA A 139 -2.02 -11.26 13.56
C ALA A 139 -1.32 -12.37 14.39
N ASP A 140 -2.01 -12.91 15.39
CA ASP A 140 -1.55 -13.98 16.30
C ASP A 140 -1.82 -15.42 15.81
N SER A 141 -2.70 -15.63 14.84
CA SER A 141 -3.23 -16.99 14.51
C SER A 141 -2.82 -17.62 13.15
N PHE A 142 -3.69 -18.20 12.32
CA PHE A 142 -3.23 -18.94 11.13
C PHE A 142 -2.72 -18.02 9.98
N PRO A 143 -1.48 -18.19 9.46
CA PRO A 143 -0.92 -17.37 8.36
C PRO A 143 -1.77 -17.37 7.08
N GLN A 144 -2.52 -18.44 6.83
CA GLN A 144 -3.40 -18.60 5.66
C GLN A 144 -4.46 -17.49 5.54
N ARG A 145 -4.79 -16.82 6.64
CA ARG A 145 -5.76 -15.72 6.69
C ARG A 145 -5.14 -14.33 6.51
N ASP A 146 -3.82 -14.26 6.43
CA ASP A 146 -3.14 -12.98 6.27
C ASP A 146 -3.34 -12.49 4.82
N PRO A 147 -3.49 -11.18 4.57
CA PRO A 147 -3.59 -10.64 3.22
C PRO A 147 -2.33 -10.94 2.42
N LEU A 148 -2.48 -11.42 1.18
CA LEU A 148 -1.39 -11.59 0.22
C LEU A 148 -1.38 -10.49 -0.83
N GLN A 149 -2.56 -10.16 -1.36
CA GLN A 149 -2.72 -9.04 -2.29
C GLN A 149 -3.79 -8.07 -1.81
N ILE A 150 -3.50 -6.79 -1.96
CA ILE A 150 -4.42 -5.72 -1.65
C ILE A 150 -4.55 -4.72 -2.79
N THR A 151 -5.61 -3.92 -2.74
CA THR A 151 -5.69 -2.64 -3.45
C THR A 151 -5.82 -1.50 -2.46
N ILE A 152 -5.25 -0.35 -2.83
CA ILE A 152 -5.42 0.91 -2.11
C ILE A 152 -6.00 1.93 -3.07
N GLU A 153 -7.00 2.65 -2.60
CA GLU A 153 -7.67 3.71 -3.34
C GLU A 153 -7.74 4.99 -2.51
N GLY A 154 -7.73 6.15 -3.18
CA GLY A 154 -7.87 7.47 -2.58
C GLY A 154 -9.19 8.13 -2.92
N SER A 155 -9.73 8.96 -2.01
CA SER A 155 -10.92 9.78 -2.25
C SER A 155 -10.84 11.13 -1.53
N ASN A 156 -11.40 12.16 -2.18
CA ASN A 156 -11.67 13.47 -1.58
C ASN A 156 -13.18 13.76 -1.49
N ASN A 157 -14.03 12.75 -1.72
CA ASN A 157 -15.48 12.87 -1.63
C ASN A 157 -15.95 12.97 -0.17
N ASN A 158 -17.19 13.43 0.03
CA ASN A 158 -17.80 13.47 1.36
C ASN A 158 -17.95 12.05 1.94
N SER A 159 -17.82 11.95 3.26
CA SER A 159 -18.12 10.74 4.05
C SER A 159 -19.37 9.96 3.62
N THR A 160 -20.46 10.62 3.23
CA THR A 160 -21.71 9.97 2.78
C THR A 160 -21.59 9.21 1.46
N GLU A 161 -20.55 9.51 0.68
CA GLU A 161 -20.29 8.95 -0.65
C GLU A 161 -19.23 7.84 -0.62
N LEU A 162 -18.57 7.62 0.52
CA LEU A 162 -17.43 6.69 0.63
C LEU A 162 -17.82 5.20 0.51
N THR A 163 -19.10 4.87 0.52
CA THR A 163 -19.56 3.52 0.16
C THR A 163 -19.69 3.31 -1.34
N ARG A 164 -19.72 4.37 -2.16
CA ARG A 164 -19.82 4.29 -3.62
C ARG A 164 -18.46 4.09 -4.28
N GLY A 165 -18.37 3.13 -5.19
CA GLY A 165 -17.15 2.82 -5.94
C GLY A 165 -16.63 3.97 -6.78
N SER A 166 -17.54 4.77 -7.34
CA SER A 166 -17.21 5.96 -8.13
C SER A 166 -16.50 7.06 -7.35
N SER A 167 -16.49 7.00 -6.02
CA SER A 167 -15.77 7.95 -5.16
C SER A 167 -14.28 7.64 -5.05
N TRP A 168 -13.81 6.49 -5.55
CA TRP A 168 -12.48 5.96 -5.28
C TRP A 168 -11.60 5.94 -6.53
N THR A 169 -10.36 6.42 -6.40
CA THR A 169 -9.32 6.33 -7.43
C THR A 169 -8.28 5.29 -7.04
N LEU A 170 -8.00 4.32 -7.93
CA LEU A 170 -7.00 3.28 -7.67
C LEU A 170 -5.58 3.86 -7.63
N LEU A 171 -4.88 3.61 -6.52
CA LEU A 171 -3.50 4.07 -6.29
C LEU A 171 -2.49 2.91 -6.27
N TYR A 172 -2.93 1.73 -5.84
CA TYR A 172 -2.08 0.56 -5.69
C TYR A 172 -2.85 -0.73 -5.93
N LYS A 173 -2.22 -1.68 -6.61
CA LYS A 173 -2.65 -3.07 -6.70
C LYS A 173 -1.41 -3.96 -6.67
N GLY A 174 -1.29 -4.81 -5.65
CA GLY A 174 -0.08 -5.62 -5.50
C GLY A 174 0.00 -6.37 -4.19
N SER A 175 1.22 -6.68 -3.80
CA SER A 175 1.55 -7.40 -2.56
C SER A 175 1.11 -6.64 -1.32
N SER A 176 0.73 -7.35 -0.26
CA SER A 176 0.54 -6.77 1.07
C SER A 176 1.86 -6.50 1.81
N GLY A 177 2.96 -7.08 1.33
CA GLY A 177 4.25 -7.11 2.02
C GLY A 177 4.40 -8.22 3.08
N ILE A 178 3.35 -9.00 3.35
CA ILE A 178 3.42 -10.16 4.26
C ILE A 178 3.92 -11.38 3.49
N SER A 179 4.88 -12.11 4.08
CA SER A 179 5.41 -13.37 3.53
C SER A 179 4.78 -14.60 4.19
N ILE A 180 4.81 -15.76 3.52
CA ILE A 180 4.24 -17.03 4.03
C ILE A 180 4.85 -17.50 5.36
N ASN A 181 6.13 -17.19 5.58
CA ASN A 181 6.87 -17.56 6.79
C ASN A 181 7.13 -16.35 7.69
N GLN A 182 6.34 -15.27 7.55
CA GLN A 182 6.47 -14.08 8.38
C GLN A 182 6.26 -14.42 9.85
N THR A 183 7.14 -13.92 10.72
CA THR A 183 6.93 -13.99 12.17
C THR A 183 5.60 -13.35 12.55
N ARG A 184 4.84 -13.99 13.44
CA ARG A 184 3.52 -13.50 13.85
C ARG A 184 3.65 -12.28 14.75
N LEU A 185 2.65 -11.39 14.75
CA LEU A 185 2.67 -10.12 15.50
C LEU A 185 3.78 -9.15 15.06
N THR A 186 4.24 -9.25 13.80
CA THR A 186 5.30 -8.39 13.26
C THR A 186 4.87 -7.73 11.95
N TYR A 187 5.46 -6.57 11.64
CA TYR A 187 5.30 -5.90 10.36
C TYR A 187 5.99 -6.67 9.23
N GLY A 188 5.31 -6.77 8.09
CA GLY A 188 5.89 -7.23 6.83
C GLY A 188 6.74 -6.16 6.15
N SER A 189 7.11 -6.40 4.89
CA SER A 189 7.94 -5.48 4.10
C SER A 189 7.18 -4.22 3.66
N ILE A 190 7.83 -3.05 3.70
CA ILE A 190 7.28 -1.79 3.16
C ILE A 190 6.92 -1.95 1.69
N GLN A 191 5.71 -1.52 1.33
CA GLN A 191 5.24 -1.44 -0.04
C GLN A 191 5.11 0.03 -0.45
N TRP A 192 5.65 0.37 -1.63
CA TRP A 192 5.68 1.74 -2.14
C TRP A 192 4.62 2.00 -3.20
N LEU A 193 3.92 3.14 -3.11
CA LEU A 193 2.96 3.64 -4.09
C LEU A 193 3.66 4.61 -5.06
N LEU A 194 4.58 4.10 -5.88
CA LEU A 194 5.47 4.92 -6.72
C LEU A 194 4.74 5.80 -7.75
N GLN A 195 3.48 5.51 -8.05
CA GLN A 195 2.67 6.23 -9.02
C GLN A 195 1.72 7.26 -8.39
N ASN A 196 1.57 7.29 -7.07
CA ASN A 196 0.67 8.25 -6.44
C ASN A 196 1.37 9.62 -6.30
N SER A 197 0.84 10.63 -6.98
CA SER A 197 1.23 12.04 -6.86
C SER A 197 0.15 12.92 -6.23
N GLU A 198 -1.01 12.35 -5.92
CA GLU A 198 -2.20 13.09 -5.51
C GLU A 198 -2.46 12.98 -4.00
N TRP A 199 -2.99 14.07 -3.44
CA TRP A 199 -3.35 14.17 -2.02
C TRP A 199 -4.81 13.76 -1.82
N TYR A 200 -5.04 12.83 -0.89
CA TYR A 200 -6.38 12.33 -0.58
C TYR A 200 -6.68 12.45 0.91
N ALA A 201 -7.92 12.86 1.23
CA ALA A 201 -8.43 12.90 2.59
C ALA A 201 -8.82 11.51 3.11
N SER A 202 -9.27 10.61 2.22
CA SER A 202 -9.72 9.28 2.58
C SER A 202 -8.98 8.20 1.80
N TYR A 203 -8.76 7.06 2.46
CA TYR A 203 -8.13 5.89 1.86
C TYR A 203 -8.96 4.63 2.11
N ARG A 204 -9.04 3.76 1.10
CA ARG A 204 -9.71 2.45 1.16
C ARG A 204 -8.72 1.34 0.86
N PHE A 205 -8.67 0.34 1.72
CA PHE A 205 -7.80 -0.83 1.64
C PHE A 205 -8.66 -2.07 1.46
N LEU A 206 -8.49 -2.77 0.34
CA LEU A 206 -9.27 -3.96 0.04
C LEU A 206 -8.35 -5.18 -0.09
N VAL A 207 -8.71 -6.27 0.57
CA VAL A 207 -8.03 -7.55 0.45
C VAL A 207 -8.61 -8.30 -0.74
N ASN A 208 -7.77 -8.52 -1.75
CA ASN A 208 -8.15 -9.22 -2.98
C ASN A 208 -7.80 -10.70 -2.93
N LEU A 209 -6.75 -11.05 -2.21
CA LEU A 209 -6.26 -12.42 -2.09
C LEU A 209 -5.68 -12.64 -0.69
N ALA A 210 -6.07 -13.74 -0.06
CA ALA A 210 -5.45 -14.22 1.17
C ALA A 210 -4.27 -15.17 0.86
N MET A 211 -3.38 -15.34 1.82
CA MET A 211 -2.13 -16.09 1.67
C MET A 211 -2.29 -17.53 1.22
N ASN A 212 -3.39 -18.19 1.57
CA ASN A 212 -3.75 -19.48 1.00
C ASN A 212 -5.15 -19.41 0.40
N ASN A 213 -5.23 -19.42 -0.93
CA ASN A 213 -6.47 -19.39 -1.70
C ASN A 213 -7.11 -20.79 -1.88
N GLY A 214 -6.72 -21.79 -1.08
CA GLY A 214 -7.09 -23.20 -1.29
C GLY A 214 -7.55 -23.95 -0.05
N THR A 215 -7.81 -23.28 1.08
CA THR A 215 -8.29 -23.90 2.31
C THR A 215 -9.38 -23.08 2.97
N ASN A 216 -10.18 -23.70 3.84
CA ASN A 216 -11.33 -23.11 4.54
C ASN A 216 -10.95 -21.91 5.43
N ILE A 217 -10.76 -20.73 4.84
CA ILE A 217 -10.47 -19.48 5.55
C ILE A 217 -11.73 -18.60 5.59
N PRO A 218 -12.53 -18.66 6.68
CA PRO A 218 -13.80 -17.92 6.74
C PRO A 218 -13.63 -16.39 6.88
N PHE A 219 -12.41 -15.89 7.12
CA PHE A 219 -12.12 -14.47 7.30
C PHE A 219 -10.65 -14.13 7.04
N ILE A 220 -10.37 -12.87 6.74
CA ILE A 220 -9.00 -12.30 6.78
C ILE A 220 -8.61 -11.91 8.18
N GLN A 221 -7.32 -11.75 8.42
CA GLN A 221 -6.82 -11.10 9.62
C GLN A 221 -5.52 -10.33 9.40
N TYR A 222 -5.34 -9.26 10.16
CA TYR A 222 -4.07 -8.54 10.33
C TYR A 222 -4.16 -7.69 11.59
N SER A 223 -3.03 -7.36 12.18
CA SER A 223 -2.99 -6.61 13.44
C SER A 223 -2.98 -5.11 13.19
N GLU A 224 -2.01 -4.63 12.43
CA GLU A 224 -1.77 -3.21 12.21
C GLU A 224 -1.61 -2.85 10.73
N VAL A 225 -1.87 -1.59 10.42
CA VAL A 225 -1.57 -0.94 9.15
C VAL A 225 -0.76 0.32 9.47
N ALA A 226 0.41 0.48 8.88
CA ALA A 226 1.19 1.71 8.96
C ALA A 226 1.14 2.43 7.62
N LEU A 227 0.74 3.70 7.61
CA LEU A 227 0.66 4.54 6.42
C LEU A 227 1.74 5.62 6.49
N PHE A 228 2.52 5.78 5.42
CA PHE A 228 3.62 6.73 5.36
C PHE A 228 3.42 7.73 4.22
N GLY A 229 3.73 8.99 4.48
CA GLY A 229 3.45 10.07 3.53
C GLY A 229 3.85 11.46 4.00
N TYR A 230 3.27 12.46 3.35
CA TYR A 230 3.44 13.88 3.65
C TYR A 230 2.10 14.48 4.06
#